data_AF-A0A3S1EG07-F1
#
_entry.id   AF-A0A3S1EG07-F1
#
_cell.length_a   1.000
_cell.length_b   1.000
_cell.length_c   1.000
_cell.angle_alpha   90.00
_cell.angle_beta   90.00
_cell.angle_gamma   90.00
#
_symmetry.space_group_name_H-M   'P 1'
#
loop_
_entity.id
_entity.type
_entity.pdbx_description
1 polymer ?
#
loop_
_entity_poly.entity_id
_entity_poly.type
_entity_poly.pdbx_seq_one_letter_code
_entity_poly.pdbx_strand_id
1 'polypeptide(L)'
;MASVTARHTMAILMQRLKWPVPMVRWRAAREIRGLLQSDKTRVDMTAELLDFLEFCTTESEVCSVLCLLFLTESKARPSRHDVAARIKCPSILADVLLEKTFGFGAALGGWEVAHSGEAPIFFRPDEYFLNHKGAHIPPTFYNELRKIERSTGLPFRQQWAWEWHNLREKLGASLTSYAHYFDEYGDTRSGVKGQYLQRQTEVFRSAHIRAFAFAVSEWGMPLKLAGNYLVEHIPAIGGIFDLDLSPKPESLGDLPTKAFAEGSDLEGVLAEWVEANRNAEMPAVSFGSPFPLDLARYGDLRVGAYFVSSDFEMRNDHGPFEPMDFTLATESLSIEGAIRDVDIKHMKRDGKAGWCAPVCTSLFPIPYGFWSSDYFALGLRFLAPYCLPKESATRVRAGALELVSGEAVVSRTRIWNDVWTPAYIPEGHTRCGAIAEIEKGVFEALPTRAPKGSKLAWYIETSIWTRETDYGDYAMKKRRALILDDAV
;
A
#
# COMPACT_ATOMS: atom_id res chain seq x y z
N MET A 1 22.02 -23.87 -25.25
CA MET A 1 22.08 -23.93 -23.77
C MET A 1 21.75 -22.60 -23.11
N ALA A 2 22.37 -21.47 -23.49
CA ALA A 2 22.05 -20.15 -22.91
C ALA A 2 20.56 -19.73 -23.03
N SER A 3 19.88 -20.08 -24.14
CA SER A 3 18.45 -19.76 -24.34
C SER A 3 17.49 -20.57 -23.45
N VAL A 4 17.82 -21.84 -23.16
CA VAL A 4 17.00 -22.72 -22.30
C VAL A 4 17.07 -22.26 -20.84
N THR A 5 18.27 -21.91 -20.37
CA THR A 5 18.46 -21.37 -19.01
C THR A 5 17.72 -20.05 -18.82
N ALA A 6 17.79 -19.14 -19.81
CA ALA A 6 17.08 -17.85 -19.75
C ALA A 6 15.56 -18.04 -19.68
N ARG A 7 15.01 -18.97 -20.49
CA ARG A 7 13.57 -19.29 -20.48
C ARG A 7 13.12 -19.90 -19.15
N HIS A 8 13.91 -20.81 -18.56
CA HIS A 8 13.61 -21.33 -17.22
C HIS A 8 13.65 -20.25 -16.14
N THR A 9 14.57 -19.28 -16.23
CA THR A 9 14.61 -18.14 -15.29
C THR A 9 13.35 -17.27 -15.41
N MET A 10 12.88 -16.99 -16.62
CA MET A 10 11.62 -16.26 -16.86
C MET A 10 10.40 -17.02 -16.32
N ALA A 11 10.34 -18.33 -16.53
CA ALA A 11 9.28 -19.18 -15.98
C ALA A 11 9.25 -19.13 -14.44
N ILE A 12 10.42 -19.21 -13.78
CA ILE A 12 10.54 -19.07 -12.32
C ILE A 12 10.02 -17.69 -11.88
N LEU A 13 10.36 -16.63 -12.62
CA LEU A 13 9.92 -15.28 -12.31
C LEU A 13 8.39 -15.14 -12.40
N MET A 14 7.75 -15.74 -13.40
CA MET A 14 6.28 -15.80 -13.49
C MET A 14 5.66 -16.53 -12.28
N GLN A 15 6.27 -17.64 -11.84
CA GLN A 15 5.80 -18.35 -10.64
C GLN A 15 5.92 -17.51 -9.35
N ARG A 16 6.83 -16.53 -9.30
CA ARG A 16 6.93 -15.61 -8.15
C ARG A 16 5.72 -14.68 -8.02
N LEU A 17 4.89 -14.52 -9.05
CA LEU A 17 3.59 -13.83 -8.92
C LEU A 17 2.58 -14.58 -8.06
N LYS A 18 2.80 -15.89 -7.80
CA LYS A 18 2.00 -16.71 -6.87
C LYS A 18 2.64 -16.85 -5.48
N TRP A 19 3.78 -16.20 -5.25
CA TRP A 19 4.50 -16.33 -3.98
C TRP A 19 3.69 -15.75 -2.82
N PRO A 20 3.69 -16.36 -1.61
CA PRO A 20 2.83 -15.90 -0.52
C PRO A 20 3.21 -14.54 0.06
N VAL A 21 4.31 -13.92 -0.37
CA VAL A 21 4.75 -12.62 0.16
C VAL A 21 4.45 -11.52 -0.88
N PRO A 22 3.63 -10.48 -0.55
CA PRO A 22 3.30 -9.38 -1.45
C PRO A 22 4.53 -8.73 -2.10
N MET A 23 5.55 -8.44 -1.29
CA MET A 23 6.82 -7.88 -1.73
C MET A 23 7.49 -8.75 -2.80
N VAL A 24 7.54 -10.07 -2.64
CA VAL A 24 8.13 -10.94 -3.68
C VAL A 24 7.35 -10.84 -5.00
N ARG A 25 6.02 -10.75 -4.95
CA ARG A 25 5.19 -10.55 -6.14
C ARG A 25 5.44 -9.19 -6.79
N TRP A 26 5.52 -8.11 -6.01
CA TRP A 26 5.81 -6.76 -6.52
C TRP A 26 7.17 -6.70 -7.24
N ARG A 27 8.24 -7.23 -6.62
CA ARG A 27 9.57 -7.29 -7.25
C ARG A 27 9.57 -8.13 -8.52
N ALA A 28 8.95 -9.31 -8.48
CA ALA A 28 8.87 -10.17 -9.65
C ALA A 28 8.14 -9.48 -10.81
N ALA A 29 7.02 -8.83 -10.53
CA ALA A 29 6.26 -8.06 -11.52
C ALA A 29 7.11 -6.94 -12.15
N ARG A 30 7.91 -6.21 -11.36
CA ARG A 30 8.80 -5.16 -11.88
C ARG A 30 9.90 -5.71 -12.79
N GLU A 31 10.50 -6.83 -12.41
CA GLU A 31 11.49 -7.52 -13.26
C GLU A 31 10.87 -8.03 -14.57
N ILE A 32 9.67 -8.62 -14.50
CA ILE A 32 8.93 -9.05 -15.71
C ILE A 32 8.67 -7.85 -16.62
N ARG A 33 8.21 -6.72 -16.06
CA ARG A 33 8.00 -5.49 -16.83
C ARG A 33 9.31 -5.02 -17.50
N GLY A 34 10.43 -5.03 -16.77
CA GLY A 34 11.74 -4.69 -17.32
C GLY A 34 12.13 -5.60 -18.50
N LEU A 35 11.90 -6.90 -18.37
CA LEU A 35 12.16 -7.89 -19.42
C LEU A 35 11.25 -7.73 -20.64
N LEU A 36 9.98 -7.36 -20.47
CA LEU A 36 9.06 -7.04 -21.57
C LEU A 36 9.49 -5.75 -22.29
N GLN A 37 9.96 -4.75 -21.55
CA GLN A 37 10.38 -3.47 -22.11
C GLN A 37 11.71 -3.54 -22.88
N SER A 38 12.59 -4.49 -22.55
CA SER A 38 13.85 -4.73 -23.25
C SER A 38 13.67 -5.46 -24.58
N ASP A 39 14.14 -4.87 -25.70
CA ASP A 39 14.07 -5.49 -27.04
C ASP A 39 14.75 -6.88 -27.10
N LYS A 40 15.77 -7.12 -26.26
CA LYS A 40 16.51 -8.38 -26.24
C LYS A 40 15.74 -9.54 -25.64
N THR A 41 14.80 -9.25 -24.73
CA THR A 41 14.11 -10.26 -23.91
C THR A 41 12.60 -10.28 -24.13
N ARG A 42 12.06 -9.27 -24.82
CA ARG A 42 10.62 -9.08 -25.03
C ARG A 42 9.93 -10.32 -25.61
N VAL A 43 10.49 -10.91 -26.66
CA VAL A 43 9.86 -12.04 -27.36
C VAL A 43 9.71 -13.24 -26.42
N ASP A 44 10.80 -13.65 -25.77
CA ASP A 44 10.79 -14.80 -24.86
C ASP A 44 9.93 -14.54 -23.61
N MET A 45 10.03 -13.35 -23.02
CA MET A 45 9.22 -12.97 -21.86
C MET A 45 7.73 -12.87 -22.20
N THR A 46 7.40 -12.43 -23.42
CA THR A 46 6.00 -12.40 -23.90
C THR A 46 5.45 -13.82 -24.03
N ALA A 47 6.22 -14.75 -24.60
CA ALA A 47 5.81 -16.15 -24.70
C ALA A 47 5.55 -16.76 -23.32
N GLU A 48 6.47 -16.57 -22.37
CA GLU A 48 6.31 -17.06 -20.99
C GLU A 48 5.12 -16.41 -20.26
N LEU A 49 4.86 -15.12 -20.50
CA LEU A 49 3.69 -14.43 -19.92
C LEU A 49 2.38 -15.00 -20.47
N LEU A 50 2.28 -15.22 -21.78
CA LEU A 50 1.09 -15.78 -22.42
C LEU A 50 0.85 -17.23 -22.01
N ASP A 51 1.91 -18.03 -21.90
CA ASP A 51 1.83 -19.41 -21.41
C ASP A 51 1.36 -19.41 -19.94
N PHE A 52 1.92 -18.56 -19.07
CA PHE A 52 1.44 -18.43 -17.69
C PHE A 52 -0.02 -17.98 -17.61
N LEU A 53 -0.46 -17.04 -18.46
CA LEU A 53 -1.84 -16.58 -18.53
C LEU A 53 -2.80 -17.72 -18.88
N GLU A 54 -2.41 -18.59 -19.81
CA GLU A 54 -3.21 -19.76 -20.21
C GLU A 54 -3.43 -20.76 -19.07
N PHE A 55 -2.45 -20.89 -18.17
CA PHE A 55 -2.52 -21.75 -16.99
C PHE A 55 -3.07 -21.05 -15.74
N CYS A 56 -3.57 -19.82 -15.85
CA CYS A 56 -4.30 -19.20 -14.75
C CYS A 56 -5.60 -19.96 -14.48
N THR A 57 -5.86 -20.24 -13.20
CA THR A 57 -6.97 -21.08 -12.73
C THR A 57 -8.05 -20.27 -12.01
N THR A 58 -7.79 -19.00 -11.78
CA THR A 58 -8.64 -18.09 -11.00
C THR A 58 -8.68 -16.70 -11.66
N GLU A 59 -9.78 -15.98 -11.47
CA GLU A 59 -9.97 -14.63 -11.99
C GLU A 59 -8.91 -13.65 -11.43
N SER A 60 -8.51 -13.80 -10.17
CA SER A 60 -7.49 -12.95 -9.54
C SER A 60 -6.06 -13.18 -10.08
N GLU A 61 -5.72 -14.42 -10.48
CA GLU A 61 -4.47 -14.71 -11.19
C GLU A 61 -4.44 -14.02 -12.56
N VAL A 62 -5.55 -14.12 -13.33
CA VAL A 62 -5.70 -13.41 -14.61
C VAL A 62 -5.54 -11.90 -14.41
N CYS A 63 -6.23 -11.33 -13.41
CA CYS A 63 -6.14 -9.90 -13.11
C CYS A 63 -4.72 -9.48 -12.70
N SER A 64 -3.93 -10.36 -12.09
CA SER A 64 -2.53 -10.08 -11.77
C SER A 64 -1.67 -9.88 -13.02
N VAL A 65 -1.86 -10.72 -14.03
CA VAL A 65 -1.16 -10.60 -15.32
C VAL A 65 -1.65 -9.37 -16.09
N LEU A 66 -2.97 -9.14 -16.16
CA LEU A 66 -3.53 -7.99 -16.87
C LEU A 66 -3.14 -6.65 -16.22
N CYS A 67 -3.07 -6.60 -14.88
CA CYS A 67 -2.57 -5.43 -14.16
C CYS A 67 -1.09 -5.15 -14.50
N LEU A 68 -0.26 -6.18 -14.66
CA LEU A 68 1.11 -6.01 -15.11
C LEU A 68 1.19 -5.45 -16.54
N LEU A 69 0.33 -5.93 -17.46
CA LEU A 69 0.26 -5.40 -18.82
C LEU A 69 -0.20 -3.93 -18.83
N PHE A 70 -1.18 -3.58 -18.00
CA PHE A 70 -1.62 -2.20 -17.79
C PHE A 70 -0.45 -1.28 -17.39
N LEU A 71 0.41 -1.75 -16.47
CA LEU A 71 1.57 -1.02 -15.95
C LEU A 71 2.81 -1.06 -16.86
N THR A 72 2.76 -1.81 -17.97
CA THR A 72 3.83 -1.92 -18.96
C THR A 72 3.64 -0.89 -20.06
N GLU A 73 4.71 -0.31 -20.63
CA GLU A 73 4.59 0.63 -21.76
C GLU A 73 3.88 0.00 -22.98
N SER A 74 3.04 0.78 -23.68
CA SER A 74 2.21 0.28 -24.78
C SER A 74 2.98 -0.46 -25.88
N LYS A 75 4.17 0.03 -26.26
CA LYS A 75 5.05 -0.59 -27.27
C LYS A 75 5.63 -1.96 -26.86
N ALA A 76 5.63 -2.26 -25.57
CA ALA A 76 6.21 -3.48 -25.00
C ALA A 76 5.15 -4.54 -24.68
N ARG A 77 3.87 -4.24 -24.86
CA ARG A 77 2.77 -5.17 -24.59
C ARG A 77 2.59 -6.17 -25.75
N PRO A 78 2.19 -7.42 -25.46
CA PRO A 78 1.63 -8.31 -26.48
C PRO A 78 0.36 -7.71 -27.11
N SER A 79 -0.04 -8.24 -28.27
CA SER A 79 -1.29 -7.83 -28.90
C SER A 79 -2.50 -8.20 -28.03
N ARG A 80 -3.56 -7.39 -28.11
CA ARG A 80 -4.83 -7.70 -27.42
C ARG A 80 -5.38 -9.07 -27.83
N HIS A 81 -5.22 -9.44 -29.11
CA HIS A 81 -5.69 -10.73 -29.62
C HIS A 81 -5.01 -11.90 -28.93
N ASP A 82 -3.67 -11.86 -28.83
CA ASP A 82 -2.90 -12.93 -28.18
C ASP A 82 -3.23 -13.05 -26.70
N VAL A 83 -3.39 -11.92 -26.00
CA VAL A 83 -3.79 -11.89 -24.59
C VAL A 83 -5.19 -12.48 -24.40
N ALA A 84 -6.17 -12.00 -25.17
CA ALA A 84 -7.56 -12.43 -25.06
C ALA A 84 -7.73 -13.94 -25.32
N ALA A 85 -7.00 -14.49 -26.30
CA ALA A 85 -7.05 -15.91 -26.63
C ALA A 85 -6.58 -16.84 -25.50
N ARG A 86 -5.75 -16.33 -24.58
CA ARG A 86 -5.20 -17.10 -23.45
C ARG A 86 -5.99 -16.95 -22.14
N ILE A 87 -6.96 -16.04 -22.05
CA ILE A 87 -7.77 -15.89 -20.83
C ILE A 87 -8.75 -17.05 -20.70
N LYS A 88 -8.62 -17.84 -19.62
CA LYS A 88 -9.53 -18.97 -19.29
C LYS A 88 -10.50 -18.68 -18.15
N CYS A 89 -10.26 -17.62 -17.38
CA CYS A 89 -11.12 -17.17 -16.28
C CYS A 89 -11.55 -15.71 -16.53
N PRO A 90 -12.55 -15.48 -17.41
CA PRO A 90 -13.05 -14.13 -17.68
C PRO A 90 -13.71 -13.54 -16.43
N SER A 91 -13.64 -12.23 -16.28
CA SER A 91 -14.30 -11.51 -15.18
C SER A 91 -14.56 -10.06 -15.53
N ILE A 92 -15.48 -9.42 -14.81
CA ILE A 92 -15.72 -7.98 -14.91
C ILE A 92 -14.41 -7.19 -14.69
N LEU A 93 -13.58 -7.59 -13.72
CA LEU A 93 -12.31 -6.91 -13.46
C LEU A 93 -11.29 -7.11 -14.58
N ALA A 94 -11.24 -8.30 -15.19
CA ALA A 94 -10.41 -8.54 -16.36
C ALA A 94 -10.83 -7.64 -17.54
N ASP A 95 -12.13 -7.47 -17.77
CA ASP A 95 -12.64 -6.55 -18.79
C ASP A 95 -12.26 -5.10 -18.50
N VAL A 96 -12.42 -4.64 -17.25
CA VAL A 96 -11.97 -3.29 -16.83
C VAL A 96 -10.48 -3.10 -17.10
N LEU A 97 -9.63 -4.08 -16.78
CA LEU A 97 -8.20 -4.01 -17.02
C LEU A 97 -7.85 -4.05 -18.51
N LEU A 98 -8.54 -4.86 -19.32
CA LEU A 98 -8.37 -4.91 -20.76
C LEU A 98 -8.72 -3.58 -21.41
N GLU A 99 -9.84 -2.96 -21.02
CA GLU A 99 -10.24 -1.64 -21.54
C GLU A 99 -9.26 -0.54 -21.16
N LYS A 100 -8.77 -0.53 -19.91
CA LYS A 100 -7.72 0.41 -19.49
C LYS A 100 -6.39 0.17 -20.21
N THR A 101 -6.11 -1.06 -20.63
CA THR A 101 -4.83 -1.43 -21.28
C THR A 101 -4.84 -1.21 -22.79
N PHE A 102 -5.94 -1.57 -23.46
CA PHE A 102 -6.03 -1.63 -24.93
C PHE A 102 -7.06 -0.67 -25.52
N GLY A 103 -7.78 0.09 -24.69
CA GLY A 103 -8.78 1.07 -25.10
C GLY A 103 -10.23 0.57 -24.99
N PHE A 104 -11.17 1.49 -25.16
CA PHE A 104 -12.61 1.21 -25.10
C PHE A 104 -13.03 0.11 -26.10
N GLY A 105 -13.88 -0.83 -25.66
CA GLY A 105 -14.29 -1.98 -26.48
C GLY A 105 -13.29 -3.15 -26.46
N ALA A 106 -12.24 -3.07 -25.63
CA ALA A 106 -11.30 -4.17 -25.44
C ALA A 106 -11.78 -5.27 -24.48
N ALA A 107 -12.93 -5.09 -23.83
CA ALA A 107 -13.57 -6.10 -23.00
C ALA A 107 -13.74 -7.44 -23.75
N LEU A 108 -13.59 -8.54 -23.03
CA LEU A 108 -13.74 -9.91 -23.52
C LEU A 108 -15.19 -10.40 -23.36
N GLY A 109 -15.86 -10.03 -22.26
CA GLY A 109 -17.13 -10.62 -21.85
C GLY A 109 -16.97 -12.05 -21.32
N GLY A 110 -18.08 -12.80 -21.29
CA GLY A 110 -18.11 -14.20 -20.84
C GLY A 110 -18.10 -14.37 -19.32
N TRP A 111 -18.01 -13.27 -18.57
CA TRP A 111 -18.11 -13.27 -17.11
C TRP A 111 -19.55 -13.50 -16.63
N GLU A 112 -20.55 -13.25 -17.48
CA GLU A 112 -21.98 -13.40 -17.20
C GLU A 112 -22.34 -14.84 -16.81
N VAL A 113 -21.56 -15.82 -17.29
CA VAL A 113 -21.73 -17.24 -16.97
C VAL A 113 -20.59 -17.79 -16.11
N ALA A 114 -19.68 -16.93 -15.66
CA ALA A 114 -18.48 -17.31 -14.92
C ALA A 114 -18.70 -17.40 -13.39
N HIS A 115 -19.92 -17.71 -12.95
CA HIS A 115 -20.31 -17.88 -11.54
C HIS A 115 -20.95 -19.26 -11.30
N SER A 116 -21.23 -19.61 -10.05
CA SER A 116 -21.69 -20.94 -9.62
C SER A 116 -23.21 -21.03 -9.47
N GLY A 117 -23.94 -20.15 -10.15
CA GLY A 117 -25.39 -19.94 -9.95
C GLY A 117 -25.76 -19.36 -8.57
N GLU A 118 -27.06 -19.28 -8.31
CA GLU A 118 -27.59 -18.73 -7.06
C GLU A 118 -27.25 -19.61 -5.86
N ALA A 119 -26.85 -18.99 -4.75
CA ALA A 119 -26.68 -19.69 -3.49
C ALA A 119 -28.00 -20.36 -3.05
N PRO A 120 -28.01 -21.67 -2.75
CA PRO A 120 -29.21 -22.33 -2.25
C PRO A 120 -29.74 -21.66 -0.98
N ILE A 121 -31.07 -21.57 -0.84
CA ILE A 121 -31.74 -20.88 0.29
C ILE A 121 -31.22 -21.37 1.65
N PHE A 122 -30.96 -22.68 1.78
CA PHE A 122 -30.49 -23.30 3.01
C PHE A 122 -28.96 -23.50 3.07
N PHE A 123 -28.21 -22.91 2.13
CA PHE A 123 -26.76 -22.97 2.15
C PHE A 123 -26.20 -22.31 3.42
N ARG A 124 -25.34 -23.04 4.11
CA ARG A 124 -24.62 -22.56 5.29
C ARG A 124 -23.14 -22.40 4.92
N PRO A 125 -22.59 -21.18 5.02
CA PRO A 125 -21.17 -20.95 4.82
C PRO A 125 -20.32 -21.86 5.71
N ASP A 126 -19.25 -22.43 5.15
CA ASP A 126 -18.29 -23.23 5.91
C ASP A 126 -17.65 -22.39 7.03
N GLU A 127 -17.37 -23.03 8.17
CA GLU A 127 -16.76 -22.36 9.34
C GLU A 127 -15.41 -21.71 8.98
N TYR A 128 -14.61 -22.39 8.14
CA TYR A 128 -13.34 -21.83 7.68
C TYR A 128 -13.53 -20.49 6.96
N PHE A 129 -14.53 -20.38 6.07
CA PHE A 129 -14.83 -19.13 5.38
C PHE A 129 -15.16 -18.02 6.37
N LEU A 130 -16.05 -18.30 7.31
CA LEU A 130 -16.48 -17.34 8.32
C LEU A 130 -15.31 -16.86 9.18
N ASN A 131 -14.40 -17.75 9.57
CA ASN A 131 -13.26 -17.43 10.42
C ASN A 131 -12.13 -16.68 9.67
N HIS A 132 -11.95 -16.94 8.37
CA HIS A 132 -10.77 -16.46 7.63
C HIS A 132 -11.05 -15.40 6.54
N LYS A 133 -12.32 -15.02 6.29
CA LYS A 133 -12.67 -13.99 5.29
C LYS A 133 -11.95 -12.65 5.47
N GLY A 134 -11.61 -12.27 6.71
CA GLY A 134 -10.86 -11.04 7.03
C GLY A 134 -9.35 -11.24 7.16
N ALA A 135 -8.88 -12.49 7.12
CA ALA A 135 -7.46 -12.84 7.15
C ALA A 135 -6.87 -12.93 5.75
N HIS A 136 -7.63 -13.48 4.79
CA HIS A 136 -7.19 -13.65 3.40
C HIS A 136 -7.37 -12.40 2.53
N ILE A 137 -8.40 -11.61 2.82
CA ILE A 137 -8.65 -10.31 2.17
C ILE A 137 -9.06 -9.27 3.22
N PRO A 138 -8.90 -7.97 2.94
CA PRO A 138 -9.25 -6.93 3.90
C PRO A 138 -10.71 -7.00 4.38
N PRO A 139 -11.00 -6.76 5.68
CA PRO A 139 -12.37 -6.79 6.20
C PRO A 139 -13.35 -5.83 5.51
N THR A 140 -12.84 -4.79 4.85
CA THR A 140 -13.63 -3.83 4.07
C THR A 140 -14.50 -4.52 3.03
N PHE A 141 -14.03 -5.58 2.37
CA PHE A 141 -14.79 -6.32 1.36
C PHE A 141 -16.10 -6.89 1.94
N TYR A 142 -16.02 -7.56 3.08
CA TYR A 142 -17.20 -8.08 3.77
C TYR A 142 -18.11 -6.96 4.29
N ASN A 143 -17.52 -5.86 4.76
CA ASN A 143 -18.27 -4.70 5.25
C ASN A 143 -19.04 -4.00 4.13
N GLU A 144 -18.46 -3.88 2.93
CA GLU A 144 -19.13 -3.32 1.76
C GLU A 144 -20.27 -4.22 1.30
N LEU A 145 -20.05 -5.54 1.18
CA LEU A 145 -21.15 -6.46 0.87
C LEU A 145 -22.29 -6.32 1.88
N ARG A 146 -21.99 -6.27 3.18
CA ARG A 146 -23.00 -6.06 4.23
C ARG A 146 -23.78 -4.74 4.05
N LYS A 147 -23.13 -3.67 3.59
CA LYS A 147 -23.82 -2.40 3.30
C LYS A 147 -24.76 -2.56 2.10
N ILE A 148 -24.31 -3.21 1.04
CA ILE A 148 -25.11 -3.47 -0.17
C ILE A 148 -26.31 -4.38 0.14
N GLU A 149 -26.12 -5.43 0.94
CA GLU A 149 -27.23 -6.29 1.36
C GLU A 149 -28.30 -5.51 2.14
N ARG A 150 -27.87 -4.62 3.04
CA ARG A 150 -28.79 -3.81 3.84
C ARG A 150 -29.62 -2.86 2.98
N SER A 151 -29.04 -2.32 1.90
CA SER A 151 -29.75 -1.39 1.02
C SER A 151 -30.61 -2.08 -0.03
N THR A 152 -30.25 -3.29 -0.46
CA THR A 152 -30.93 -4.01 -1.56
C THR A 152 -31.84 -5.14 -1.09
N GLY A 153 -31.60 -5.69 0.11
CA GLY A 153 -32.26 -6.91 0.59
C GLY A 153 -31.71 -8.21 -0.02
N LEU A 154 -30.73 -8.13 -0.92
CA LEU A 154 -30.14 -9.29 -1.61
C LEU A 154 -29.00 -9.92 -0.79
N PRO A 155 -28.79 -11.25 -0.85
CA PRO A 155 -27.87 -11.96 0.05
C PRO A 155 -26.41 -12.05 -0.46
N PHE A 156 -25.77 -10.92 -0.77
CA PHE A 156 -24.39 -10.85 -1.30
C PHE A 156 -23.34 -11.66 -0.51
N ARG A 157 -23.36 -11.62 0.82
CA ARG A 157 -22.42 -12.35 1.69
C ARG A 157 -22.64 -13.86 1.60
N GLN A 158 -23.88 -14.30 1.48
CA GLN A 158 -24.20 -15.72 1.27
C GLN A 158 -23.74 -16.16 -0.13
N GLN A 159 -23.99 -15.34 -1.16
CA GLN A 159 -23.52 -15.59 -2.52
C GLN A 159 -22.00 -15.68 -2.58
N TRP A 160 -21.28 -14.77 -1.92
CA TRP A 160 -19.81 -14.84 -1.87
C TRP A 160 -19.30 -16.13 -1.20
N ALA A 161 -19.91 -16.54 -0.10
CA ALA A 161 -19.57 -17.80 0.55
C ALA A 161 -19.85 -19.02 -0.35
N TRP A 162 -20.94 -18.98 -1.12
CA TRP A 162 -21.31 -20.01 -2.10
C TRP A 162 -20.29 -20.11 -3.24
N GLU A 163 -19.90 -18.97 -3.83
CA GLU A 163 -18.85 -18.94 -4.85
C GLU A 163 -17.51 -19.44 -4.32
N TRP A 164 -17.17 -19.09 -3.08
CA TRP A 164 -15.93 -19.56 -2.46
C TRP A 164 -15.94 -21.07 -2.25
N HIS A 165 -17.06 -21.63 -1.77
CA HIS A 165 -17.21 -23.06 -1.58
C HIS A 165 -17.03 -23.82 -2.90
N ASN A 166 -17.78 -23.44 -3.95
CA ASN A 166 -17.72 -24.11 -5.25
C ASN A 166 -16.36 -23.94 -5.93
N LEU A 167 -15.75 -22.74 -5.86
CA LEU A 167 -14.45 -22.52 -6.45
C LEU A 167 -13.35 -23.31 -5.73
N ARG A 168 -13.41 -23.41 -4.39
CA ARG A 168 -12.49 -24.25 -3.61
C ARG A 168 -12.58 -25.71 -4.03
N GLU A 169 -13.79 -26.27 -4.10
CA GLU A 169 -14.02 -27.65 -4.50
C GLU A 169 -13.55 -27.92 -5.93
N LYS A 170 -13.92 -27.04 -6.87
CA LYS A 170 -13.48 -27.11 -8.27
C LYS A 170 -11.96 -27.16 -8.41
N LEU A 171 -11.24 -26.39 -7.59
CA LEU A 171 -9.78 -26.27 -7.64
C LEU A 171 -9.06 -27.30 -6.75
N GLY A 172 -9.76 -28.05 -5.92
CA GLY A 172 -9.15 -28.88 -4.87
C GLY A 172 -8.27 -28.07 -3.90
N ALA A 173 -8.62 -26.80 -3.66
CA ALA A 173 -7.76 -25.89 -2.93
C ALA A 173 -7.76 -26.20 -1.42
N SER A 174 -6.62 -26.65 -0.89
CA SER A 174 -6.47 -26.95 0.53
C SER A 174 -6.66 -25.71 1.42
N LEU A 175 -7.22 -25.93 2.60
CA LEU A 175 -7.36 -24.88 3.61
C LEU A 175 -5.99 -24.55 4.21
N THR A 176 -5.73 -23.26 4.45
CA THR A 176 -4.47 -22.79 5.02
C THR A 176 -4.73 -22.15 6.38
N SER A 177 -4.36 -22.83 7.47
CA SER A 177 -4.64 -22.37 8.84
C SER A 177 -3.41 -21.83 9.57
N TYR A 178 -2.20 -22.05 9.04
CA TYR A 178 -0.94 -21.76 9.71
C TYR A 178 0.04 -21.02 8.78
N ALA A 179 -0.32 -19.79 8.38
CA ALA A 179 0.58 -18.95 7.57
C ALA A 179 1.94 -18.71 8.25
N HIS A 180 1.94 -18.70 9.59
CA HIS A 180 3.09 -18.44 10.45
C HIS A 180 3.82 -19.72 10.90
N TYR A 181 3.53 -20.89 10.32
CA TYR A 181 4.10 -22.16 10.79
C TYR A 181 5.65 -22.19 10.75
N PHE A 182 6.24 -21.50 9.78
CA PHE A 182 7.69 -21.36 9.63
C PHE A 182 8.24 -20.04 10.19
N ASP A 183 7.38 -19.21 10.81
CA ASP A 183 7.82 -18.02 11.52
C ASP A 183 8.36 -18.41 12.90
N GLU A 184 9.02 -17.47 13.58
CA GLU A 184 9.54 -17.71 14.92
C GLU A 184 8.41 -17.95 15.92
N TYR A 185 8.44 -19.09 16.62
CA TYR A 185 7.34 -19.53 17.48
C TYR A 185 7.07 -18.54 18.63
N GLY A 186 8.12 -18.04 19.29
CA GLY A 186 8.01 -17.05 20.36
C GLY A 186 7.30 -15.79 19.87
N ASP A 187 7.69 -15.27 18.71
CA ASP A 187 7.10 -14.08 18.10
C ASP A 187 5.63 -14.27 17.75
N THR A 188 5.30 -15.39 17.10
CA THR A 188 3.92 -15.70 16.70
C THR A 188 3.00 -15.80 17.92
N ARG A 189 3.50 -16.42 19.01
CA ARG A 189 2.77 -16.51 20.28
C ARG A 189 2.53 -15.12 20.88
N SER A 190 3.52 -14.23 20.82
CA SER A 190 3.40 -12.84 21.29
C SER A 190 2.62 -11.92 20.31
N GLY A 191 1.96 -12.50 19.31
CA GLY A 191 1.06 -11.80 18.40
C GLY A 191 1.71 -11.17 17.18
N VAL A 192 3.02 -11.39 16.96
CA VAL A 192 3.68 -11.00 15.71
C VAL A 192 3.05 -11.77 14.56
N LYS A 193 2.72 -11.06 13.49
CA LYS A 193 2.08 -11.61 12.30
C LYS A 193 2.84 -11.20 11.06
N GLY A 194 2.58 -11.90 9.97
CA GLY A 194 3.07 -11.56 8.65
C GLY A 194 1.95 -11.34 7.65
N GLN A 195 2.18 -10.50 6.65
CA GLN A 195 1.23 -10.34 5.55
C GLN A 195 1.48 -11.42 4.50
N TYR A 196 0.57 -12.38 4.40
CA TYR A 196 0.69 -13.50 3.48
C TYR A 196 -0.50 -13.60 2.51
N LEU A 197 -0.21 -13.70 1.21
CA LEU A 197 -1.15 -13.93 0.11
C LEU A 197 -1.15 -15.43 -0.24
N GLN A 198 -1.79 -16.23 0.59
CA GLN A 198 -1.83 -17.68 0.44
C GLN A 198 -2.67 -18.11 -0.76
N ARG A 199 -2.67 -19.41 -1.10
CA ARG A 199 -3.53 -19.93 -2.18
C ARG A 199 -5.01 -19.59 -1.95
N GLN A 200 -5.46 -19.61 -0.70
CA GLN A 200 -6.82 -19.21 -0.34
C GLN A 200 -7.10 -17.74 -0.67
N THR A 201 -6.13 -16.83 -0.60
CA THR A 201 -6.32 -15.43 -1.02
C THR A 201 -6.83 -15.33 -2.46
N GLU A 202 -6.30 -16.14 -3.39
CA GLU A 202 -6.78 -16.16 -4.78
C GLU A 202 -8.23 -16.67 -4.88
N VAL A 203 -8.56 -17.72 -4.12
CA VAL A 203 -9.91 -18.30 -4.09
C VAL A 203 -10.92 -17.30 -3.51
N PHE A 204 -10.60 -16.63 -2.40
CA PHE A 204 -11.47 -15.63 -1.78
C PHE A 204 -11.70 -14.42 -2.70
N ARG A 205 -10.64 -13.88 -3.32
CA ARG A 205 -10.75 -12.75 -4.26
C ARG A 205 -11.58 -13.12 -5.48
N SER A 206 -11.30 -14.27 -6.07
CA SER A 206 -12.01 -14.76 -7.25
C SER A 206 -13.48 -15.07 -6.96
N ALA A 207 -13.78 -15.69 -5.82
CA ALA A 207 -15.16 -15.88 -5.37
C ALA A 207 -15.91 -14.55 -5.16
N HIS A 208 -15.23 -13.52 -4.66
CA HIS A 208 -15.84 -12.19 -4.52
C HIS A 208 -16.14 -11.58 -5.90
N ILE A 209 -15.18 -11.67 -6.83
CA ILE A 209 -15.37 -11.25 -8.23
C ILE A 209 -16.58 -11.98 -8.86
N ARG A 210 -16.69 -13.30 -8.66
CA ARG A 210 -17.80 -14.13 -9.16
C ARG A 210 -19.15 -13.76 -8.54
N ALA A 211 -19.18 -13.39 -7.26
CA ALA A 211 -20.41 -12.93 -6.61
C ALA A 211 -20.95 -11.63 -7.23
N PHE A 212 -20.06 -10.71 -7.63
CA PHE A 212 -20.45 -9.52 -8.39
C PHE A 212 -20.85 -9.85 -9.82
N ALA A 213 -20.22 -10.83 -10.47
CA ALA A 213 -20.66 -11.31 -11.78
C ALA A 213 -22.11 -11.81 -11.73
N PHE A 214 -22.43 -12.67 -10.75
CA PHE A 214 -23.79 -13.13 -10.48
C PHE A 214 -24.76 -11.97 -10.19
N ALA A 215 -24.36 -11.01 -9.35
CA ALA A 215 -25.21 -9.86 -9.03
C ALA A 215 -25.55 -9.03 -10.26
N VAL A 216 -24.63 -8.90 -11.23
CA VAL A 216 -24.89 -8.18 -12.47
C VAL A 216 -25.77 -9.00 -13.41
N SER A 217 -25.49 -10.28 -13.62
CA SER A 217 -26.24 -11.13 -14.56
C SER A 217 -27.65 -11.45 -14.07
N GLU A 218 -27.82 -11.75 -12.79
CA GLU A 218 -29.07 -12.31 -12.24
C GLU A 218 -29.85 -11.32 -11.37
N TRP A 219 -29.17 -10.44 -10.62
CA TRP A 219 -29.83 -9.46 -9.75
C TRP A 219 -29.96 -8.06 -10.37
N GLY A 220 -29.49 -7.86 -11.60
CA GLY A 220 -29.60 -6.59 -12.31
C GLY A 220 -28.74 -5.47 -11.71
N MET A 221 -27.68 -5.80 -10.96
CA MET A 221 -26.72 -4.81 -10.47
C MET A 221 -26.08 -4.06 -11.67
N PRO A 222 -25.99 -2.72 -11.66
CA PRO A 222 -25.34 -2.01 -12.74
C PRO A 222 -23.86 -2.41 -12.89
N LEU A 223 -23.44 -2.80 -14.11
CA LEU A 223 -22.08 -3.25 -14.40
C LEU A 223 -21.01 -2.24 -13.96
N LYS A 224 -21.23 -0.94 -14.21
CA LYS A 224 -20.31 0.12 -13.78
C LYS A 224 -20.14 0.15 -12.26
N LEU A 225 -21.23 -0.07 -11.51
CA LEU A 225 -21.17 -0.09 -10.06
C LEU A 225 -20.39 -1.31 -9.56
N ALA A 226 -20.62 -2.48 -10.15
CA ALA A 226 -19.83 -3.68 -9.83
C ALA A 226 -18.34 -3.46 -10.13
N GLY A 227 -18.00 -2.89 -11.29
CA GLY A 227 -16.62 -2.53 -11.64
C GLY A 227 -15.94 -1.65 -10.59
N ASN A 228 -16.63 -0.63 -10.05
CA ASN A 228 -16.10 0.25 -9.01
C ASN A 228 -15.78 -0.48 -7.69
N TYR A 229 -16.52 -1.52 -7.33
CA TYR A 229 -16.16 -2.36 -6.18
C TYR A 229 -15.00 -3.30 -6.49
N LEU A 230 -14.97 -3.84 -7.71
CA LEU A 230 -13.99 -4.86 -8.09
C LEU A 230 -12.59 -4.29 -8.33
N VAL A 231 -12.43 -3.01 -8.63
CA VAL A 231 -11.08 -2.40 -8.75
C VAL A 231 -10.27 -2.46 -7.44
N GLU A 232 -10.89 -2.67 -6.28
CA GLU A 232 -10.15 -2.92 -5.02
C GLU A 232 -9.36 -4.24 -5.03
N HIS A 233 -9.68 -5.16 -5.95
CA HIS A 233 -8.93 -6.40 -6.12
C HIS A 233 -7.68 -6.28 -6.98
N ILE A 234 -7.32 -5.09 -7.48
CA ILE A 234 -6.12 -5.00 -8.32
C ILE A 234 -4.83 -5.16 -7.49
N PRO A 235 -3.82 -5.84 -8.03
CA PRO A 235 -2.55 -6.05 -7.33
C PRO A 235 -1.70 -4.79 -7.19
N ALA A 236 -1.75 -3.88 -8.15
CA ALA A 236 -0.92 -2.68 -8.17
C ALA A 236 -1.59 -1.53 -8.93
N ILE A 237 -1.12 -0.31 -8.70
CA ILE A 237 -1.51 0.91 -9.42
C ILE A 237 -0.26 1.67 -9.90
N GLY A 238 -0.43 2.49 -10.93
CA GLY A 238 0.61 3.36 -11.45
C GLY A 238 1.13 4.35 -10.41
N GLY A 239 2.39 4.76 -10.55
CA GLY A 239 3.08 5.60 -9.58
C GLY A 239 3.58 4.77 -8.38
N ILE A 240 2.71 4.14 -7.59
CA ILE A 240 3.17 3.33 -6.45
C ILE A 240 3.98 2.13 -6.90
N PHE A 241 3.56 1.48 -7.99
CA PHE A 241 4.32 0.40 -8.59
C PHE A 241 5.72 0.83 -9.04
N ASP A 242 5.91 2.12 -9.30
CA ASP A 242 7.14 2.73 -9.82
C ASP A 242 8.06 3.31 -8.74
N LEU A 243 7.67 3.22 -7.46
CA LEU A 243 8.55 3.61 -6.36
C LEU A 243 9.72 2.63 -6.23
N ASP A 244 10.91 3.15 -5.96
CA ASP A 244 12.09 2.36 -5.66
C ASP A 244 12.39 2.34 -4.18
N LEU A 245 12.95 1.22 -3.75
CA LEU A 245 13.55 1.10 -2.43
C LEU A 245 14.92 1.79 -2.48
N SER A 246 14.97 3.05 -2.06
CA SER A 246 16.22 3.78 -1.97
C SER A 246 17.06 3.27 -0.78
N PRO A 247 18.38 3.55 -0.75
CA PRO A 247 19.13 3.48 0.49
C PRO A 247 18.49 4.36 1.58
N LYS A 248 18.75 4.04 2.85
CA LYS A 248 18.37 4.89 3.99
C LYS A 248 18.92 6.31 3.75
N PRO A 249 18.10 7.37 3.85
CA PRO A 249 18.58 8.74 3.62
C PRO A 249 19.68 9.14 4.59
N GLU A 250 20.72 9.81 4.07
CA GLU A 250 21.83 10.34 4.89
C GLU A 250 21.36 11.43 5.86
N SER A 251 20.27 12.13 5.53
CA SER A 251 19.65 13.16 6.37
C SER A 251 19.16 12.62 7.72
N LEU A 252 18.96 11.31 7.88
CA LEU A 252 18.64 10.72 9.19
C LEU A 252 19.86 10.68 10.12
N GLY A 253 21.08 10.69 9.57
CA GLY A 253 22.32 10.64 10.35
C GLY A 253 22.34 9.53 11.40
N ASP A 254 22.77 9.88 12.61
CA ASP A 254 22.78 9.03 13.80
C ASP A 254 21.55 9.22 14.70
N LEU A 255 20.54 9.97 14.24
CA LEU A 255 19.34 10.27 15.01
C LEU A 255 18.65 9.02 15.56
N PRO A 256 18.41 7.93 14.79
CA PRO A 256 17.82 6.71 15.35
C PRO A 256 18.64 6.12 16.51
N THR A 257 19.97 6.16 16.43
CA THR A 257 20.84 5.61 17.48
C THR A 257 20.81 6.48 18.74
N LYS A 258 20.91 7.81 18.58
CA LYS A 258 20.81 8.77 19.69
C LYS A 258 19.44 8.74 20.37
N ALA A 259 18.38 8.67 19.58
CA ALA A 259 17.00 8.58 20.06
C ALA A 259 16.66 7.21 20.64
N PHE A 260 17.48 6.18 20.46
CA PHE A 260 17.29 4.88 21.12
C PHE A 260 17.93 4.85 22.52
N ALA A 261 19.03 5.57 22.72
CA ALA A 261 19.84 5.49 23.95
C ALA A 261 19.01 5.76 25.22
N GLU A 262 19.19 4.91 26.23
CA GLU A 262 18.47 5.04 27.50
C GLU A 262 18.85 6.35 28.20
N GLY A 263 17.83 7.06 28.72
CA GLY A 263 18.04 8.37 29.35
C GLY A 263 18.39 9.51 28.39
N SER A 264 18.39 9.28 27.07
CA SER A 264 18.61 10.36 26.08
C SER A 264 17.60 11.49 26.24
N ASP A 265 18.11 12.71 26.21
CA ASP A 265 17.33 13.93 26.06
C ASP A 265 16.81 14.01 24.62
N LEU A 266 15.53 13.66 24.42
CA LEU A 266 14.91 13.69 23.10
C LEU A 266 14.76 15.10 22.54
N GLU A 267 14.64 16.13 23.38
CA GLU A 267 14.56 17.52 22.92
C GLU A 267 15.90 17.97 22.35
N GLY A 268 17.00 17.73 23.07
CA GLY A 268 18.35 18.02 22.60
C GLY A 268 18.74 17.22 21.35
N VAL A 269 18.41 15.93 21.30
CA VAL A 269 18.65 15.07 20.13
C VAL A 269 17.86 15.55 18.91
N LEU A 270 16.59 15.97 19.10
CA LEU A 270 15.79 16.52 18.03
C LEU A 270 16.32 17.89 17.57
N ALA A 271 16.73 18.77 18.50
CA ALA A 271 17.29 20.08 18.18
C ALA A 271 18.56 19.98 17.34
N GLU A 272 19.49 19.10 17.72
CA GLU A 272 20.71 18.83 16.95
C GLU A 272 20.39 18.39 15.51
N TRP A 273 19.41 17.48 15.35
CA TRP A 273 18.99 17.02 14.04
C TRP A 273 18.30 18.11 13.22
N VAL A 274 17.42 18.91 13.82
CA VAL A 274 16.73 20.02 13.15
C VAL A 274 17.75 21.02 12.60
N GLU A 275 18.76 21.37 13.38
CA GLU A 275 19.81 22.31 12.95
C GLU A 275 20.61 21.77 11.75
N ALA A 276 21.00 20.49 11.79
CA ALA A 276 21.64 19.84 10.65
C ALA A 276 20.72 19.80 9.42
N ASN A 277 19.43 19.49 9.63
CA ASN A 277 18.43 19.35 8.57
C ASN A 277 18.13 20.67 7.84
N ARG A 278 18.16 21.83 8.52
CA ARG A 278 18.01 23.16 7.88
C ARG A 278 19.06 23.42 6.81
N ASN A 279 20.25 22.85 7.00
CA ASN A 279 21.39 23.05 6.13
C ASN A 279 21.42 22.07 4.94
N ALA A 280 20.52 21.08 4.90
CA ALA A 280 20.39 20.16 3.79
C ALA A 280 19.91 20.87 2.51
N GLU A 281 20.26 20.31 1.35
CA GLU A 281 19.76 20.78 0.05
C GLU A 281 18.24 20.63 -0.06
N MET A 282 17.72 19.55 0.50
CA MET A 282 16.31 19.18 0.54
C MET A 282 15.93 18.83 1.99
N PRO A 283 15.62 19.82 2.85
CA PRO A 283 15.26 19.57 4.23
C PRO A 283 14.08 18.59 4.37
N ALA A 284 14.21 17.63 5.27
CA ALA A 284 13.16 16.69 5.61
C ALA A 284 12.15 17.35 6.56
N VAL A 285 10.86 17.25 6.26
CA VAL A 285 9.77 17.81 7.09
C VAL A 285 8.94 16.73 7.78
N SER A 286 9.08 15.48 7.34
CA SER A 286 8.49 14.33 8.01
C SER A 286 9.19 13.04 7.62
N PHE A 287 9.39 12.14 8.57
CA PHE A 287 9.76 10.75 8.26
C PHE A 287 9.30 9.78 9.34
N GLY A 288 9.20 8.51 8.94
CA GLY A 288 9.18 7.35 9.80
C GLY A 288 10.32 6.42 9.42
N SER A 289 11.06 5.91 10.40
CA SER A 289 12.17 4.98 10.20
C SER A 289 12.11 3.86 11.22
N PRO A 290 12.42 2.61 10.86
CA PRO A 290 12.77 1.61 11.86
C PRO A 290 14.07 2.02 12.55
N PHE A 291 14.24 1.60 13.81
CA PHE A 291 15.57 1.61 14.42
C PHE A 291 16.48 0.57 13.74
N PRO A 292 17.80 0.77 13.70
CA PRO A 292 18.75 -0.27 13.31
C PRO A 292 18.44 -1.63 13.96
N LEU A 293 18.55 -2.71 13.18
CA LEU A 293 18.13 -4.06 13.59
C LEU A 293 18.84 -4.56 14.87
N ASP A 294 20.09 -4.15 15.05
CA ASP A 294 20.93 -4.43 16.21
C ASP A 294 20.50 -3.70 17.48
N LEU A 295 19.79 -2.56 17.35
CA LEU A 295 19.20 -1.83 18.48
C LEU A 295 17.81 -2.35 18.83
N ALA A 296 16.93 -2.48 17.82
CA ALA A 296 15.59 -3.00 18.01
C ALA A 296 15.04 -3.68 16.76
N ARG A 297 14.62 -4.93 16.93
CA ARG A 297 13.88 -5.70 15.90
C ARG A 297 12.52 -5.10 15.61
N TYR A 298 11.79 -4.73 16.66
CA TYR A 298 10.48 -4.08 16.59
C TYR A 298 10.57 -2.71 17.25
N GLY A 299 10.75 -1.68 16.43
CA GLY A 299 10.71 -0.32 16.90
C GLY A 299 10.85 0.68 15.76
N ASP A 300 10.21 1.82 15.93
CA ASP A 300 10.20 2.91 14.97
C ASP A 300 10.40 4.26 15.63
N LEU A 301 10.99 5.15 14.85
CA LEU A 301 11.22 6.55 15.12
C LEU A 301 10.40 7.36 14.12
N ARG A 302 9.65 8.34 14.60
CA ARG A 302 8.91 9.28 13.77
C ARG A 302 9.32 10.70 14.10
N VAL A 303 9.53 11.51 13.07
CA VAL A 303 9.71 12.96 13.21
C VAL A 303 8.78 13.66 12.23
N GLY A 304 8.16 14.75 12.65
CA GLY A 304 7.32 15.56 11.78
C GLY A 304 7.31 17.03 12.20
N ALA A 305 7.20 17.91 11.20
CA ALA A 305 7.02 19.34 11.38
C ALA A 305 5.52 19.70 11.48
N TYR A 306 5.20 20.62 12.38
CA TYR A 306 3.83 21.06 12.68
C TYR A 306 3.78 22.58 12.85
N PHE A 307 2.71 23.21 12.36
CA PHE A 307 2.32 24.53 12.79
C PHE A 307 1.57 24.44 14.11
N VAL A 308 1.97 25.22 15.11
CA VAL A 308 1.37 25.23 16.45
C VAL A 308 0.97 26.65 16.85
N SER A 309 -0.12 26.80 17.59
CA SER A 309 -0.44 28.09 18.21
C SER A 309 0.58 28.47 19.29
N SER A 310 0.68 29.76 19.60
CA SER A 310 1.63 30.27 20.59
C SER A 310 1.45 29.69 22.01
N ASP A 311 0.25 29.25 22.33
CA ASP A 311 -0.18 28.63 23.59
C ASP A 311 -0.26 27.10 23.50
N PHE A 312 0.26 26.49 22.44
CA PHE A 312 0.12 25.06 22.24
C PHE A 312 0.83 24.25 23.32
N GLU A 313 0.09 23.36 23.95
CA GLU A 313 0.62 22.33 24.85
C GLU A 313 0.26 20.96 24.31
N MET A 314 1.26 20.10 24.09
CA MET A 314 1.03 18.72 23.66
C MET A 314 0.27 17.92 24.72
N ARG A 315 -0.59 17.01 24.28
CA ARG A 315 -1.31 16.12 25.19
C ARG A 315 -0.40 14.99 25.68
N ASN A 316 -0.69 14.47 26.87
CA ASN A 316 0.10 13.37 27.45
C ASN A 316 -0.27 11.99 26.86
N ASP A 317 -1.52 11.82 26.41
CA ASP A 317 -2.06 10.55 25.92
C ASP A 317 -1.63 10.25 24.47
N HIS A 318 -1.62 11.26 23.59
CA HIS A 318 -1.15 11.15 22.21
C HIS A 318 -0.44 12.42 21.74
N GLY A 319 0.54 12.25 20.85
CA GLY A 319 1.20 13.37 20.17
C GLY A 319 0.40 13.87 18.96
N PRO A 320 0.87 14.93 18.29
CA PRO A 320 0.39 15.33 16.99
C PRO A 320 0.45 14.15 15.99
N PHE A 321 -0.49 14.10 15.05
CA PHE A 321 -0.52 13.04 14.04
C PHE A 321 -0.71 13.60 12.64
N GLU A 322 -0.17 12.89 11.66
CA GLU A 322 -0.33 13.18 10.24
C GLU A 322 -1.59 12.46 9.72
N PRO A 323 -2.60 13.19 9.22
CA PRO A 323 -3.81 12.57 8.71
C PRO A 323 -3.53 11.86 7.39
N MET A 324 -4.24 10.75 7.18
CA MET A 324 -4.32 10.10 5.88
C MET A 324 -5.27 10.87 4.97
N ASP A 325 -4.81 11.24 3.79
CA ASP A 325 -5.60 11.78 2.71
C ASP A 325 -5.99 10.67 1.72
N PHE A 326 -7.28 10.46 1.58
CA PHE A 326 -7.83 9.42 0.72
C PHE A 326 -7.95 9.92 -0.71
N THR A 327 -7.13 9.37 -1.61
CA THR A 327 -7.15 9.71 -3.04
C THR A 327 -7.89 8.64 -3.84
N LEU A 328 -8.98 9.01 -4.50
CA LEU A 328 -9.70 8.09 -5.39
C LEU A 328 -8.92 7.94 -6.70
N ALA A 329 -8.30 6.78 -6.88
CA ALA A 329 -7.52 6.41 -8.06
C ALA A 329 -8.29 5.45 -8.99
N THR A 330 -9.61 5.27 -8.81
CA THR A 330 -10.43 4.27 -9.53
C THR A 330 -10.45 4.49 -11.05
N GLU A 331 -10.41 5.75 -11.49
CA GLU A 331 -10.47 6.10 -12.91
C GLU A 331 -9.11 5.93 -13.60
N SER A 332 -8.03 6.48 -13.06
CA SER A 332 -6.69 6.40 -13.65
C SER A 332 -5.92 5.12 -13.31
N LEU A 333 -6.30 4.44 -12.21
CA LEU A 333 -5.49 3.43 -11.53
C LEU A 333 -4.04 3.89 -11.34
N SER A 334 -3.86 5.15 -10.94
CA SER A 334 -2.56 5.77 -10.68
C SER A 334 -2.68 6.84 -9.59
N ILE A 335 -1.63 7.01 -8.79
CA ILE A 335 -1.52 8.12 -7.83
C ILE A 335 -1.03 9.42 -8.46
N GLU A 336 -0.62 9.40 -9.73
CA GLU A 336 -0.16 10.59 -10.43
C GLU A 336 -1.34 11.44 -10.89
N GLY A 337 -1.28 12.74 -10.62
CA GLY A 337 -2.33 13.67 -10.99
C GLY A 337 -2.39 14.90 -10.10
N ALA A 338 -3.42 15.72 -10.31
CA ALA A 338 -3.64 16.90 -9.48
C ALA A 338 -3.95 16.51 -8.03
N ILE A 339 -3.42 17.29 -7.10
CA ILE A 339 -3.67 17.09 -5.67
C ILE A 339 -4.91 17.88 -5.28
N ARG A 340 -5.75 17.27 -4.47
CA ARG A 340 -6.92 17.93 -3.91
C ARG A 340 -6.48 19.01 -2.93
N ASP A 341 -7.00 20.22 -3.12
CA ASP A 341 -6.78 21.28 -2.14
C ASP A 341 -7.49 20.97 -0.82
N VAL A 342 -6.85 21.34 0.29
CA VAL A 342 -7.34 21.12 1.65
C VAL A 342 -7.12 22.37 2.48
N ASP A 343 -8.21 22.94 3.02
CA ASP A 343 -8.11 24.04 3.98
C ASP A 343 -7.47 23.52 5.29
N ILE A 344 -6.39 24.19 5.72
CA ILE A 344 -5.67 23.92 6.97
C ILE A 344 -6.60 23.87 8.20
N LYS A 345 -7.72 24.59 8.21
CA LYS A 345 -8.71 24.55 9.29
C LYS A 345 -9.24 23.13 9.55
N HIS A 346 -9.41 22.32 8.51
CA HIS A 346 -9.85 20.93 8.64
C HIS A 346 -8.76 20.00 9.18
N MET A 347 -7.50 20.43 9.09
CA MET A 347 -6.34 19.69 9.60
C MET A 347 -5.94 20.08 11.02
N LYS A 348 -6.52 21.16 11.58
CA LYS A 348 -6.25 21.56 12.96
C LYS A 348 -6.72 20.49 13.96
N ARG A 349 -5.89 20.25 14.97
CA ARG A 349 -6.18 19.36 16.10
C ARG A 349 -5.85 20.07 17.39
N ASP A 350 -6.74 19.92 18.37
CA ASP A 350 -6.59 20.55 19.66
C ASP A 350 -5.51 19.84 20.48
N GLY A 351 -4.64 20.64 21.10
CA GLY A 351 -3.71 20.16 22.11
C GLY A 351 -4.39 19.98 23.46
N LYS A 352 -3.58 19.93 24.52
CA LYS A 352 -4.05 20.19 25.88
C LYS A 352 -4.43 21.67 26.03
N ALA A 353 -3.65 22.53 25.39
CA ALA A 353 -3.93 23.93 25.12
C ALA A 353 -3.55 24.22 23.66
N GLY A 354 -4.18 25.24 23.07
CA GLY A 354 -3.91 25.62 21.68
C GLY A 354 -4.26 24.55 20.64
N TRP A 355 -3.73 24.72 19.43
CA TRP A 355 -3.94 23.81 18.31
C TRP A 355 -2.63 23.53 17.55
N CYS A 356 -2.59 22.39 16.86
CA CYS A 356 -1.55 22.04 15.91
C CYS A 356 -2.14 21.67 14.54
N ALA A 357 -1.38 21.85 13.46
CA ALA A 357 -1.68 21.36 12.12
C ALA A 357 -0.38 20.85 11.48
N PRO A 358 -0.39 19.69 10.82
CA PRO A 358 0.84 19.09 10.31
C PRO A 358 1.36 19.84 9.08
N VAL A 359 2.66 19.80 8.81
CA VAL A 359 3.23 20.27 7.53
C VAL A 359 3.06 19.21 6.44
N CYS A 360 2.98 17.93 6.82
CA CYS A 360 2.79 16.80 5.93
C CYS A 360 1.46 16.06 6.13
N THR A 361 0.99 15.43 5.08
CA THR A 361 -0.12 14.47 5.08
C THR A 361 0.36 13.12 4.57
N SER A 362 -0.43 12.06 4.76
CA SER A 362 -0.10 10.74 4.23
C SER A 362 -1.05 10.33 3.11
N LEU A 363 -0.54 9.99 1.94
CA LEU A 363 -1.34 9.60 0.78
C LEU A 363 -1.84 8.16 0.93
N PHE A 364 -3.15 7.96 0.81
CA PHE A 364 -3.77 6.63 0.73
C PHE A 364 -4.68 6.54 -0.50
N PRO A 365 -4.25 5.87 -1.59
CA PRO A 365 -5.06 5.70 -2.78
C PRO A 365 -6.09 4.58 -2.61
N ILE A 366 -7.24 4.76 -3.25
CA ILE A 366 -8.29 3.75 -3.36
C ILE A 366 -8.60 3.57 -4.85
N PRO A 367 -8.30 2.40 -5.45
CA PRO A 367 -7.65 1.23 -4.84
C PRO A 367 -6.17 1.46 -4.52
N TYR A 368 -5.62 0.73 -3.53
CA TYR A 368 -4.24 0.90 -3.08
C TYR A 368 -3.23 -0.04 -3.76
N GLY A 369 -3.68 -1.11 -4.40
CA GLY A 369 -2.81 -2.15 -4.95
C GLY A 369 -2.23 -3.05 -3.85
N PHE A 370 -2.80 -4.24 -3.66
CA PHE A 370 -2.49 -5.06 -2.49
C PHE A 370 -1.07 -5.67 -2.46
N TRP A 371 -0.27 -5.56 -3.53
CA TRP A 371 1.14 -5.94 -3.50
C TRP A 371 2.03 -4.93 -2.76
N SER A 372 1.55 -3.70 -2.57
CA SER A 372 2.28 -2.59 -1.94
C SER A 372 1.76 -2.28 -0.53
N SER A 373 1.02 -3.20 0.10
CA SER A 373 0.36 -3.02 1.40
C SER A 373 1.30 -2.58 2.52
N ASP A 374 2.54 -3.08 2.54
CA ASP A 374 3.56 -2.76 3.55
C ASP A 374 3.93 -1.27 3.56
N TYR A 375 3.90 -0.59 2.42
CA TYR A 375 4.23 0.83 2.34
C TYR A 375 3.12 1.74 2.89
N PHE A 376 1.87 1.28 2.85
CA PHE A 376 0.75 2.04 3.41
C PHE A 376 0.68 1.94 4.93
N ALA A 377 1.15 0.83 5.52
CA ALA A 377 1.24 0.71 6.97
C ALA A 377 2.14 1.78 7.61
N LEU A 378 3.11 2.30 6.84
CA LEU A 378 3.99 3.39 7.24
C LEU A 378 3.40 4.78 7.00
N GLY A 379 2.51 4.88 6.02
CA GLY A 379 2.06 6.12 5.42
C GLY A 379 3.02 6.68 4.37
N LEU A 380 2.49 7.02 3.19
CA LEU A 380 3.21 7.71 2.12
C LEU A 380 3.15 9.23 2.36
N ARG A 381 4.09 9.73 3.15
CA ARG A 381 4.15 11.15 3.55
C ARG A 381 4.37 12.06 2.37
N PHE A 382 3.66 13.18 2.28
CA PHE A 382 3.90 14.22 1.29
C PHE A 382 3.56 15.59 1.88
N LEU A 383 4.12 16.67 1.33
CA LEU A 383 3.85 18.04 1.78
C LEU A 383 2.35 18.36 1.64
N ALA A 384 1.75 18.89 2.70
CA ALA A 384 0.31 19.17 2.72
C ALA A 384 -0.08 20.26 1.70
N PRO A 385 -1.28 20.19 1.09
CA PRO A 385 -1.66 21.11 0.02
C PRO A 385 -1.58 22.60 0.37
N TYR A 386 -1.98 22.99 1.59
CA TYR A 386 -1.91 24.37 2.08
C TYR A 386 -0.48 24.87 2.33
N CYS A 387 0.51 23.98 2.33
CA CYS A 387 1.93 24.35 2.39
C CYS A 387 2.51 24.59 0.99
N LEU A 388 1.79 24.28 -0.08
CA LEU A 388 2.28 24.39 -1.46
C LEU A 388 2.23 25.84 -1.97
N PRO A 389 3.15 26.24 -2.86
CA PRO A 389 3.16 27.59 -3.41
C PRO A 389 1.97 27.87 -4.33
N LYS A 390 1.55 26.84 -5.07
CA LYS A 390 0.54 26.87 -6.13
C LYS A 390 -0.09 25.48 -6.27
N GLU A 391 -1.10 25.39 -7.13
CA GLU A 391 -1.61 24.11 -7.61
C GLU A 391 -0.45 23.20 -8.05
N SER A 392 -0.45 21.99 -7.51
CA SER A 392 0.60 21.01 -7.73
C SER A 392 0.01 19.66 -8.10
N ALA A 393 0.85 18.84 -8.71
CA ALA A 393 0.51 17.48 -9.08
C ALA A 393 1.54 16.50 -8.52
N THR A 394 1.10 15.29 -8.20
CA THR A 394 1.95 14.15 -7.93
C THR A 394 2.48 13.57 -9.24
N ARG A 395 3.75 13.18 -9.24
CA ARG A 395 4.39 12.42 -10.31
C ARG A 395 5.35 11.42 -9.68
N VAL A 396 5.56 10.27 -10.29
CA VAL A 396 6.64 9.37 -9.88
C VAL A 396 7.78 9.44 -10.87
N ARG A 397 8.99 9.70 -10.38
CA ARG A 397 10.20 9.84 -11.19
C ARG A 397 11.39 9.31 -10.43
N ALA A 398 12.23 8.52 -11.11
CA ALA A 398 13.45 7.94 -10.55
C ALA A 398 13.20 7.24 -9.19
N GLY A 399 12.08 6.53 -9.07
CA GLY A 399 11.74 5.76 -7.88
C GLY A 399 11.21 6.58 -6.70
N ALA A 400 10.97 7.88 -6.86
CA ALA A 400 10.44 8.75 -5.81
C ALA A 400 9.11 9.39 -6.21
N LEU A 401 8.24 9.63 -5.23
CA LEU A 401 7.02 10.41 -5.42
C LEU A 401 7.34 11.90 -5.29
N GLU A 402 7.24 12.63 -6.38
CA GLU A 402 7.49 14.06 -6.47
C GLU A 402 6.19 14.84 -6.46
N LEU A 403 6.19 15.96 -5.74
CA LEU A 403 5.22 17.02 -5.90
C LEU A 403 5.79 18.08 -6.81
N VAL A 404 5.06 18.39 -7.89
CA VAL A 404 5.51 19.33 -8.92
C VAL A 404 4.54 20.50 -8.99
N SER A 405 5.06 21.72 -8.85
CA SER A 405 4.33 22.97 -9.05
C SER A 405 4.82 23.61 -10.36
N GLY A 406 4.04 23.49 -11.43
CA GLY A 406 4.50 23.85 -12.79
C GLY A 406 5.53 22.83 -13.28
N GLU A 407 6.78 23.26 -13.46
CA GLU A 407 7.91 22.36 -13.82
C GLU A 407 8.87 22.09 -12.65
N ALA A 408 8.72 22.81 -11.53
CA ALA A 408 9.61 22.70 -10.38
C ALA A 408 9.14 21.62 -9.41
N VAL A 409 10.08 20.77 -8.96
CA VAL A 409 9.85 19.82 -7.87
C VAL A 409 9.91 20.59 -6.56
N VAL A 410 8.80 20.58 -5.80
CA VAL A 410 8.69 21.28 -4.51
C VAL A 410 8.79 20.33 -3.32
N SER A 411 8.54 19.05 -3.54
CA SER A 411 8.71 18.00 -2.55
C SER A 411 9.03 16.67 -3.20
N ARG A 412 9.75 15.81 -2.48
CA ARG A 412 10.03 14.44 -2.86
C ARG A 412 9.80 13.53 -1.66
N THR A 413 9.19 12.38 -1.94
CA THR A 413 8.99 11.31 -0.97
C THR A 413 9.79 10.09 -1.41
N ARG A 414 10.61 9.57 -0.50
CA ARG A 414 11.41 8.35 -0.72
C ARG A 414 11.05 7.29 0.31
N ILE A 415 11.14 6.04 -0.11
CA ILE A 415 10.92 4.87 0.74
C ILE A 415 12.17 3.99 0.74
N TRP A 416 12.43 3.34 1.87
CA TRP A 416 13.52 2.38 1.99
C TRP A 416 13.10 1.21 2.86
N ASN A 417 13.87 0.13 2.78
CA ASN A 417 13.73 -1.03 3.65
C ASN A 417 14.98 -1.17 4.52
N ASP A 418 14.82 -1.67 5.75
CA ASP A 418 15.93 -2.05 6.62
C ASP A 418 15.79 -3.52 7.04
N VAL A 419 16.49 -4.40 6.33
CA VAL A 419 16.41 -5.87 6.50
C VAL A 419 14.95 -6.34 6.51
N TRP A 420 14.26 -6.12 5.39
CA TRP A 420 12.83 -6.37 5.27
C TRP A 420 12.46 -7.83 5.60
N THR A 421 11.43 -8.00 6.42
CA THR A 421 10.76 -9.27 6.69
C THR A 421 9.24 -9.05 6.61
N PRO A 422 8.44 -10.10 6.32
CA PRO A 422 6.98 -9.97 6.32
C PRO A 422 6.42 -9.73 7.72
N ALA A 423 7.22 -9.94 8.78
CA ALA A 423 6.79 -9.94 10.16
C ALA A 423 6.66 -8.53 10.73
N TYR A 424 5.56 -8.29 11.44
CA TYR A 424 5.27 -7.08 12.18
C TYR A 424 4.55 -7.42 13.48
N ILE A 425 4.84 -6.64 14.50
CA ILE A 425 4.22 -6.74 15.82
C ILE A 425 2.82 -6.10 15.81
N PRO A 426 1.87 -6.47 16.70
CA PRO A 426 0.62 -5.73 16.83
C PRO A 426 0.88 -4.23 17.02
N GLU A 427 0.10 -3.41 16.31
CA GLU A 427 0.25 -1.93 16.25
C GLU A 427 1.54 -1.41 15.59
N GLY A 428 2.45 -2.30 15.17
CA GLY A 428 3.63 -1.95 14.38
C GLY A 428 3.42 -2.14 12.88
N HIS A 429 4.52 -2.06 12.15
CA HIS A 429 4.58 -2.28 10.71
C HIS A 429 5.87 -3.02 10.36
N THR A 430 5.99 -3.44 9.10
CA THR A 430 7.22 -4.00 8.56
C THR A 430 8.36 -2.98 8.64
N ARG A 431 9.60 -3.46 8.58
CA ARG A 431 10.82 -2.64 8.68
C ARG A 431 11.09 -1.85 7.38
N CYS A 432 10.21 -0.93 7.06
CA CYS A 432 10.43 0.06 6.00
C CYS A 432 10.35 1.48 6.59
N GLY A 433 10.93 2.43 5.90
CA GLY A 433 10.86 3.83 6.25
C GLY A 433 10.39 4.68 5.07
N ALA A 434 9.90 5.86 5.40
CA ALA A 434 9.44 6.86 4.44
C ALA A 434 9.85 8.24 4.91
N ILE A 435 10.31 9.09 3.99
CA ILE A 435 10.73 10.47 4.24
C ILE A 435 10.07 11.40 3.23
N ALA A 436 9.58 12.54 3.69
CA ALA A 436 9.14 13.66 2.88
C ALA A 436 10.15 14.80 3.01
N GLU A 437 10.76 15.14 1.88
CA GLU A 437 11.76 16.19 1.73
C GLU A 437 11.16 17.30 0.88
N ILE A 438 11.55 18.54 1.14
CA ILE A 438 11.05 19.70 0.39
C ILE A 438 12.18 20.57 -0.11
N GLU A 439 11.91 21.31 -1.19
CA GLU A 439 12.85 22.27 -1.75
C GLU A 439 13.15 23.38 -0.72
N LYS A 440 14.41 23.82 -0.65
CA LYS A 440 14.89 24.72 0.40
C LYS A 440 14.13 26.05 0.45
N GLY A 441 13.86 26.68 -0.68
CA GLY A 441 13.03 27.90 -0.75
C GLY A 441 11.60 27.67 -0.26
N VAL A 442 11.02 26.48 -0.51
CA VAL A 442 9.72 26.08 0.07
C VAL A 442 9.81 25.91 1.58
N PHE A 443 10.88 25.31 2.10
CA PHE A 443 11.14 25.15 3.53
C PHE A 443 11.25 26.51 4.24
N GLU A 444 12.08 27.41 3.72
CA GLU A 444 12.28 28.77 4.25
C GLU A 444 10.99 29.61 4.19
N ALA A 445 10.09 29.31 3.25
CA ALA A 445 8.80 29.97 3.14
C ALA A 445 7.72 29.41 4.10
N LEU A 446 7.92 28.25 4.74
CA LEU A 446 6.91 27.63 5.61
C LEU A 446 6.37 28.58 6.69
N PRO A 447 7.19 29.36 7.43
CA PRO A 447 6.69 30.28 8.45
C PRO A 447 5.77 31.37 7.88
N THR A 448 6.00 31.79 6.63
CA THR A 448 5.17 32.81 5.97
C THR A 448 3.83 32.25 5.48
N ARG A 449 3.74 30.93 5.25
CA ARG A 449 2.53 30.20 4.87
C ARG A 449 1.75 29.68 6.07
N ALA A 450 2.36 29.67 7.24
CA ALA A 450 1.74 29.26 8.47
C ALA A 450 0.52 30.15 8.80
N PRO A 451 -0.52 29.61 9.46
CA PRO A 451 -1.61 30.44 9.96
C PRO A 451 -1.09 31.59 10.82
N LYS A 452 -1.68 32.78 10.68
CA LYS A 452 -1.25 33.98 11.41
C LYS A 452 -1.15 33.71 12.92
N GLY A 453 0.01 34.02 13.51
CA GLY A 453 0.28 33.83 14.93
C GLY A 453 0.67 32.41 15.35
N SER A 454 0.83 31.49 14.39
CA SER A 454 1.41 30.17 14.64
C SER A 454 2.93 30.17 14.53
N LYS A 455 3.55 29.14 15.12
CA LYS A 455 4.98 28.86 15.06
C LYS A 455 5.22 27.51 14.41
N LEU A 456 6.39 27.30 13.82
CA LEU A 456 6.83 25.98 13.41
C LEU A 456 7.37 25.23 14.62
N ALA A 457 7.05 23.95 14.72
CA ALA A 457 7.50 23.05 15.77
C ALA A 457 7.85 21.68 15.18
N TRP A 458 8.74 20.97 15.85
CA TRP A 458 9.17 19.63 15.49
C TRP A 458 8.77 18.66 16.58
N TYR A 459 8.18 17.55 16.17
CA TYR A 459 7.76 16.47 17.05
C TYR A 459 8.60 15.23 16.77
N ILE A 460 9.01 14.52 17.81
CA ILE A 460 9.68 13.22 17.75
C ILE A 460 8.92 12.19 18.60
N GLU A 461 8.71 10.99 18.07
CA GLU A 461 8.18 9.84 18.79
C GLU A 461 9.07 8.62 18.58
N THR A 462 9.41 7.93 19.67
CA THR A 462 10.04 6.61 19.63
C THR A 462 9.06 5.58 20.15
N SER A 463 8.82 4.51 19.39
CA SER A 463 8.06 3.34 19.83
C SER A 463 8.97 2.13 19.77
N ILE A 464 9.22 1.48 20.92
CA ILE A 464 10.11 0.31 21.00
C ILE A 464 9.37 -0.81 21.71
N TRP A 465 9.33 -1.98 21.09
CA TRP A 465 8.74 -3.17 21.68
C TRP A 465 9.83 -4.09 22.21
N THR A 466 9.81 -4.34 23.51
CA THR A 466 10.77 -5.21 24.20
C THR A 466 10.03 -6.30 24.95
N ARG A 467 10.69 -7.44 25.16
CA ARG A 467 10.23 -8.52 26.02
C ARG A 467 11.35 -8.94 26.96
N GLU A 468 11.02 -9.33 28.18
CA GLU A 468 12.02 -9.75 29.17
C GLU A 468 12.61 -11.14 28.87
N THR A 469 11.83 -12.00 28.21
CA THR A 469 12.22 -13.38 27.86
C THR A 469 11.76 -13.70 26.45
N ASP A 470 12.36 -14.71 25.81
CA ASP A 470 12.02 -15.13 24.44
C ASP A 470 10.57 -15.61 24.25
N TYR A 471 9.89 -15.93 25.35
CA TYR A 471 8.49 -16.38 25.35
C TYR A 471 7.54 -15.40 26.05
N GLY A 472 8.05 -14.22 26.43
CA GLY A 472 7.27 -13.16 27.05
C GLY A 472 6.47 -12.35 26.03
N ASP A 473 5.44 -11.66 26.52
CA ASP A 473 4.70 -10.70 25.72
C ASP A 473 5.55 -9.45 25.48
N TYR A 474 5.39 -8.85 24.30
CA TYR A 474 6.03 -7.57 24.01
C TYR A 474 5.32 -6.44 24.74
N ALA A 475 6.09 -5.61 25.42
CA ALA A 475 5.65 -4.35 25.97
C ALA A 475 6.19 -3.19 25.12
N MET A 476 5.31 -2.24 24.78
CA MET A 476 5.68 -1.06 24.03
C MET A 476 6.09 0.08 24.98
N LYS A 477 7.31 0.57 24.83
CA LYS A 477 7.80 1.80 25.47
C LYS A 477 7.73 2.94 24.45
N LYS A 478 6.93 3.97 24.78
CA LYS A 478 6.83 5.19 23.98
C LYS A 478 7.50 6.36 24.68
N ARG A 479 8.20 7.19 23.91
CA ARG A 479 8.75 8.47 24.36
C ARG A 479 8.46 9.53 23.31
N ARG A 480 8.22 10.76 23.74
CA ARG A 480 7.80 11.87 22.90
C ARG A 480 8.50 13.14 23.34
N ALA A 481 8.84 13.99 22.39
CA ALA A 481 9.27 15.35 22.65
C ALA A 481 8.78 16.27 21.54
N LEU A 482 8.68 17.55 21.86
CA LEU A 482 8.33 18.59 20.90
C LEU A 482 9.13 19.84 21.22
N ILE A 483 9.77 20.39 20.19
CA ILE A 483 10.54 21.63 20.30
C ILE A 483 10.00 22.67 19.32
N LEU A 484 10.07 23.95 19.70
CA LEU A 484 9.78 25.03 18.77
C LEU A 484 10.98 25.22 17.83
N ASP A 485 10.69 25.50 16.57
CA ASP A 485 11.72 25.74 15.56
C ASP A 485 12.63 26.91 15.94
N ASP A 486 12.08 27.99 16.52
CA ASP A 486 12.84 29.17 16.97
C ASP A 486 13.75 28.91 18.20
N ALA A 487 13.66 27.73 18.83
CA ALA A 487 14.49 27.34 19.98
C ALA A 487 15.73 26.53 19.59
N VAL A 488 15.84 26.16 18.31
CA VAL A 488 16.99 25.52 17.66
C VAL A 488 17.79 26.61 16.96
#